data_AF-A0A1Y3PNY5-F1
#
_entry.id   AF-A0A1Y3PNY5-F1
#
_cell.length_a   1.000
_cell.length_b   1.000
_cell.length_c   1.000
_cell.angle_alpha   90.00
_cell.angle_beta   90.00
_cell.angle_gamma   90.00
#
_symmetry.space_group_name_H-M   'P 1'
#
loop_
_entity.id
_entity.type
_entity.pdbx_description
1 polymer ?
#
loop_
_entity_poly.entity_id
_entity_poly.type
_entity_poly.pdbx_seq_one_letter_code
_entity_poly.pdbx_strand_id
1 'polypeptide(L)'
;MNKRLMIIFLLALTFSLAAGCGQKGEDLGGVSGKKAQIDDVVISSSGSYVDAIQWNGSQYIKSDKKVTGENIGIKLGEIKFKILGSGKPSDYKMQDGDAVFLEPGTVVYQVVGSENIAVKGENGWILYAKFN
;
A
#
# COMPACT_ATOMS: atom_id res chain seq x y z
N MET A 1 31.14 -22.26 44.06
CA MET A 1 30.06 -21.49 44.73
C MET A 1 30.61 -20.09 44.99
N ASN A 2 30.11 -18.96 44.49
CA ASN A 2 28.80 -18.58 43.94
C ASN A 2 28.90 -17.34 43.03
N LYS A 3 28.11 -17.37 41.94
CA LYS A 3 27.23 -16.32 41.39
C LYS A 3 27.82 -14.90 41.28
N ARG A 4 28.19 -14.46 40.09
CA ARG A 4 27.29 -13.72 39.17
C ARG A 4 26.37 -12.77 39.93
N LEU A 5 26.85 -11.55 40.16
CA LEU A 5 26.08 -10.37 40.50
C LEU A 5 26.74 -9.21 39.74
N MET A 6 26.23 -8.94 38.54
CA MET A 6 25.34 -7.79 38.30
C MET A 6 26.14 -6.49 38.47
N ILE A 7 26.78 -6.02 37.39
CA ILE A 7 26.24 -4.98 36.49
C ILE A 7 25.94 -3.71 37.29
N ILE A 8 26.48 -2.59 36.77
CA ILE A 8 26.25 -1.18 37.13
C ILE A 8 27.32 -0.64 38.08
N PHE A 9 28.38 -0.05 37.51
CA PHE A 9 28.53 1.41 37.62
C PHE A 9 29.36 1.90 36.43
N LEU A 10 28.59 2.48 35.51
CA LEU A 10 28.93 3.08 34.23
C LEU A 10 30.09 4.08 34.39
N LEU A 11 31.30 3.68 34.00
CA LEU A 11 32.46 4.57 33.94
C LEU A 11 32.53 5.23 32.56
N ALA A 12 32.10 6.48 32.56
CA ALA A 12 32.61 7.61 31.80
C ALA A 12 33.34 7.35 30.47
N LEU A 13 32.70 7.88 29.42
CA LEU A 13 33.29 8.89 28.55
C LEU A 13 34.49 8.45 27.69
N THR A 14 34.19 7.91 26.50
CA THR A 14 35.07 8.08 25.34
C THR A 14 34.27 8.64 24.17
N PHE A 15 34.34 9.95 24.07
CA PHE A 15 34.02 10.79 22.93
C PHE A 15 34.82 10.27 21.71
N SER A 16 34.17 9.73 20.70
CA SER A 16 34.79 9.47 19.40
C SER A 16 34.03 10.26 18.35
N LEU A 17 34.56 11.45 18.03
CA LEU A 17 34.27 12.16 16.79
C LEU A 17 34.67 11.25 15.63
N ALA A 18 33.68 10.64 14.97
CA ALA A 18 33.87 10.14 13.62
C ALA A 18 33.58 11.30 12.66
N ALA A 19 34.65 11.78 12.02
CA ALA A 19 34.63 12.81 11.00
C ALA A 19 33.64 12.45 9.88
N GLY A 20 32.78 13.41 9.56
CA GLY A 20 31.99 13.38 8.34
C GLY A 20 32.90 13.49 7.12
N CYS A 21 32.86 12.47 6.27
CA CYS A 21 33.20 12.61 4.86
C CYS A 21 31.89 12.68 4.08
N GLY A 22 31.47 13.90 3.75
CA GLY A 22 30.46 14.13 2.73
C GLY A 22 31.03 13.74 1.37
N GLN A 23 30.55 12.63 0.81
CA GLN A 23 30.75 12.32 -0.60
C GLN A 23 29.59 12.93 -1.38
N LYS A 24 29.91 14.04 -2.04
CA LYS A 24 29.14 14.69 -3.09
C LYS A 24 29.05 13.69 -4.25
N GLY A 25 27.96 12.96 -4.32
CA GLY A 25 27.61 12.12 -5.47
C GLY A 25 27.28 13.02 -6.65
N GLU A 26 28.08 12.89 -7.70
CA GLU A 26 27.91 13.56 -8.98
C GLU A 26 26.67 12.99 -9.66
N ASP A 27 25.67 13.86 -9.87
CA ASP A 27 24.45 13.57 -10.61
C ASP A 27 24.79 13.48 -12.10
N LEU A 28 25.12 12.28 -12.56
CA LEU A 28 25.25 11.94 -13.97
C LEU A 28 23.94 11.30 -14.44
N GLY A 29 23.05 12.16 -14.94
CA GLY A 29 22.25 11.89 -16.13
C GLY A 29 21.60 10.51 -16.21
N GLY A 30 20.90 10.10 -15.15
CA GLY A 30 19.95 9.01 -15.23
C GLY A 30 18.64 9.55 -15.77
N VAL A 31 18.24 9.15 -16.98
CA VAL A 31 16.84 9.22 -17.39
C VAL A 31 16.04 8.62 -16.25
N SER A 32 15.39 9.47 -15.48
CA SER A 32 14.43 9.09 -14.46
C SER A 32 13.38 8.29 -15.19
N GLY A 33 13.57 6.97 -15.22
CA GLY A 33 12.48 6.03 -15.29
C GLY A 33 11.60 6.39 -14.11
N LYS A 34 10.67 7.33 -14.33
CA LYS A 34 9.47 7.45 -13.55
C LYS A 34 8.88 6.06 -13.62
N LYS A 35 9.19 5.22 -12.64
CA LYS A 35 8.25 4.18 -12.22
C LYS A 35 6.99 5.00 -12.03
N ALA A 36 6.03 4.83 -12.94
CA ALA A 36 4.80 5.57 -12.88
C ALA A 36 4.14 5.14 -11.57
N GLN A 37 4.45 5.85 -10.48
CA GLN A 37 3.55 5.93 -9.34
C GLN A 37 2.33 6.58 -9.96
N ILE A 38 1.35 5.75 -10.30
CA ILE A 38 0.20 6.26 -11.00
C ILE A 38 -0.71 6.93 -9.97
N ASP A 39 -0.31 8.15 -9.61
CA ASP A 39 -1.17 9.12 -8.94
C ASP A 39 -2.43 9.41 -9.79
N ASP A 40 -2.40 9.08 -11.10
CA ASP A 40 -3.43 9.33 -12.12
C ASP A 40 -4.38 8.14 -12.45
N VAL A 41 -4.22 6.92 -11.91
CA VAL A 41 -5.02 5.74 -12.39
C VAL A 41 -6.50 5.90 -12.07
N VAL A 42 -6.85 6.84 -11.21
CA VAL A 42 -8.24 7.10 -10.82
C VAL A 42 -9.08 7.53 -12.03
N ILE A 43 -8.50 8.13 -13.08
CA ILE A 43 -9.24 8.61 -14.24
C ILE A 43 -8.75 7.92 -15.51
N SER A 44 -9.62 7.13 -16.14
CA SER A 44 -9.40 6.58 -17.48
C SER A 44 -9.23 7.72 -18.50
N SER A 45 -8.60 7.44 -19.64
CA SER A 45 -8.42 8.42 -20.74
C SER A 45 -9.74 9.02 -21.28
N SER A 46 -10.90 8.48 -20.88
CA SER A 46 -12.24 9.00 -21.23
C SER A 46 -12.87 9.90 -20.16
N GLY A 47 -12.16 10.19 -19.06
CA GLY A 47 -12.72 10.92 -17.92
C GLY A 47 -13.57 10.06 -16.99
N SER A 48 -13.52 8.73 -17.13
CA SER A 48 -14.29 7.79 -16.30
C SER A 48 -13.44 7.23 -15.17
N TYR A 49 -14.03 7.00 -14.02
CA TYR A 49 -13.33 6.40 -12.89
C TYR A 49 -13.00 4.91 -13.15
N VAL A 50 -11.78 4.49 -12.82
CA VAL A 50 -11.39 3.07 -12.78
C VAL A 50 -11.77 2.48 -11.43
N ASP A 51 -12.36 1.28 -11.40
CA ASP A 51 -12.71 0.61 -10.14
C ASP A 51 -11.45 0.10 -9.46
N ALA A 52 -10.99 0.83 -8.45
CA ALA A 52 -9.72 0.61 -7.79
C ALA A 52 -9.80 0.74 -6.26
N ILE A 53 -8.85 0.08 -5.59
CA ILE A 53 -8.61 0.14 -4.15
C ILE A 53 -7.13 0.47 -3.93
N GLN A 54 -6.83 1.37 -3.00
CA GLN A 54 -5.48 1.62 -2.52
C GLN A 54 -5.28 0.92 -1.18
N TRP A 55 -4.30 0.04 -1.09
CA TRP A 55 -4.09 -0.80 0.09
C TRP A 55 -2.60 -1.12 0.32
N ASN A 56 -2.10 -0.87 1.53
CA ASN A 56 -0.69 -1.10 1.92
C ASN A 56 0.34 -0.61 0.88
N GLY A 57 0.16 0.62 0.39
CA GLY A 57 1.05 1.24 -0.60
C GLY A 57 0.95 0.67 -2.01
N SER A 58 0.01 -0.24 -2.29
CA SER A 58 -0.24 -0.80 -3.62
C SER A 58 -1.64 -0.44 -4.11
N GLN A 59 -1.76 -0.21 -5.42
CA GLN A 59 -3.04 -0.01 -6.07
C GLN A 59 -3.54 -1.32 -6.64
N TYR A 60 -4.84 -1.54 -6.54
CA TYR A 60 -5.50 -2.73 -7.02
C TYR A 60 -6.66 -2.34 -7.91
N ILE A 61 -6.76 -2.95 -9.10
CA ILE A 61 -7.81 -2.66 -10.08
C ILE A 61 -8.75 -3.87 -10.16
N LYS A 62 -10.05 -3.61 -10.21
CA LYS A 62 -11.05 -4.67 -10.39
C LYS A 62 -10.73 -5.50 -11.63
N SER A 63 -10.76 -6.82 -11.45
CA SER A 63 -10.51 -7.79 -12.49
C SER A 63 -11.78 -8.49 -12.90
N ASP A 64 -11.93 -8.79 -14.19
CA ASP A 64 -13.01 -9.65 -14.71
C ASP A 64 -12.79 -11.14 -14.43
N LYS A 65 -11.62 -11.51 -13.89
CA LYS A 65 -11.35 -12.89 -13.49
C LYS A 65 -12.19 -13.27 -12.29
N LYS A 66 -12.73 -14.48 -12.31
CA LYS A 66 -13.49 -15.04 -11.19
C LYS A 66 -12.54 -15.54 -10.11
N VAL A 67 -12.94 -15.37 -8.85
CA VAL A 67 -12.32 -15.98 -7.68
C VAL A 67 -13.41 -16.67 -6.87
N THR A 68 -13.13 -17.88 -6.37
CA THR A 68 -14.09 -18.65 -5.57
C THR A 68 -13.83 -18.45 -4.09
N GLY A 69 -14.82 -18.77 -3.25
CA GLY A 69 -14.68 -18.65 -1.79
C GLY A 69 -13.52 -19.47 -1.21
N GLU A 70 -13.18 -20.60 -1.83
CA GLU A 70 -12.06 -21.47 -1.42
C GLU A 70 -10.69 -20.78 -1.56
N ASN A 71 -10.59 -19.76 -2.41
CA ASN A 71 -9.36 -19.00 -2.60
C ASN A 71 -9.29 -17.75 -1.71
N ILE A 72 -10.30 -17.50 -0.87
CA ILE A 72 -10.31 -16.33 0.01
C ILE A 72 -9.59 -16.65 1.30
N GLY A 73 -8.59 -15.83 1.61
CA GLY A 73 -7.75 -15.96 2.78
C GLY A 73 -8.23 -15.09 3.93
N ILE A 74 -7.25 -14.55 4.67
CA ILE A 74 -7.52 -13.74 5.87
C ILE A 74 -8.13 -12.38 5.53
N LYS A 75 -8.87 -11.81 6.49
CA LYS A 75 -9.28 -10.41 6.47
C LYS A 75 -8.05 -9.51 6.61
N LEU A 76 -7.90 -8.56 5.68
CA LEU A 76 -6.83 -7.56 5.70
C LEU A 76 -7.28 -6.26 6.39
N GLY A 77 -8.58 -5.92 6.28
CA GLY A 77 -9.16 -4.75 6.92
C GLY A 77 -10.45 -4.33 6.24
N GLU A 78 -10.81 -3.05 6.36
CA GLU A 78 -12.03 -2.48 5.79
C GLU A 78 -11.73 -1.18 5.03
N ILE A 79 -12.46 -0.95 3.94
CA ILE A 79 -12.46 0.33 3.23
C ILE A 79 -12.83 1.44 4.20
N LYS A 80 -12.07 2.54 4.17
CA LYS A 80 -12.25 3.69 5.06
C LYS A 80 -12.95 4.84 4.37
N PHE A 81 -12.78 4.96 3.05
CA PHE A 81 -13.28 6.10 2.29
C PHE A 81 -13.66 5.70 0.86
N LYS A 82 -14.77 6.26 0.38
CA LYS A 82 -15.23 6.13 -1.00
C LYS A 82 -14.97 7.43 -1.76
N ILE A 83 -14.25 7.35 -2.87
CA ILE A 83 -13.89 8.53 -3.68
C ILE A 83 -15.06 8.99 -4.54
N LEU A 84 -15.78 8.08 -5.20
CA LEU A 84 -16.86 8.46 -6.09
C LEU A 84 -17.97 9.19 -5.32
N GLY A 85 -18.34 10.38 -5.80
CA GLY A 85 -19.37 11.22 -5.18
C GLY A 85 -18.92 11.96 -3.92
N SER A 86 -17.64 11.90 -3.54
CA SER A 86 -17.10 12.60 -2.37
C SER A 86 -16.81 14.09 -2.57
N GLY A 87 -16.89 14.58 -3.82
CA GLY A 87 -16.53 15.96 -4.16
C GLY A 87 -15.02 16.25 -4.10
N LYS A 88 -14.17 15.22 -4.04
CA LYS A 88 -12.72 15.37 -4.12
C LYS A 88 -12.29 15.94 -5.47
N PRO A 89 -11.22 16.77 -5.50
CA PRO A 89 -10.71 17.33 -6.73
C PRO A 89 -10.09 16.24 -7.63
N SER A 90 -9.91 16.55 -8.90
CA SER A 90 -9.37 15.61 -9.90
C SER A 90 -7.93 15.17 -9.64
N ASP A 91 -7.17 15.94 -8.85
CA ASP A 91 -5.80 15.66 -8.45
C ASP A 91 -5.69 14.92 -7.11
N TYR A 92 -6.82 14.42 -6.59
CA TYR A 92 -6.83 13.65 -5.36
C TYR A 92 -6.04 12.35 -5.52
N LYS A 93 -5.04 12.17 -4.65
CA LYS A 93 -4.24 10.94 -4.56
C LYS A 93 -4.87 9.97 -3.57
N MET A 94 -5.16 8.75 -4.02
CA MET A 94 -5.70 7.70 -3.17
C MET A 94 -4.76 7.40 -1.99
N GLN A 95 -5.35 7.14 -0.83
CA GLN A 95 -4.64 6.72 0.39
C GLN A 95 -5.00 5.29 0.78
N ASP A 96 -4.19 4.66 1.63
CA ASP A 96 -4.45 3.29 2.08
C ASP A 96 -5.78 3.18 2.84
N GLY A 97 -6.69 2.40 2.26
CA GLY A 97 -8.07 2.27 2.72
C GLY A 97 -9.09 2.98 1.83
N ASP A 98 -8.65 3.72 0.81
CA ASP A 98 -9.56 4.32 -0.17
C ASP A 98 -10.00 3.30 -1.20
N ALA A 99 -11.26 3.38 -1.59
CA ALA A 99 -11.80 2.73 -2.77
C ALA A 99 -12.54 3.74 -3.64
N VAL A 100 -12.55 3.49 -4.94
CA VAL A 100 -13.27 4.37 -5.86
C VAL A 100 -14.78 4.20 -5.72
N PHE A 101 -15.27 2.96 -5.73
CA PHE A 101 -16.70 2.65 -5.75
C PHE A 101 -17.23 1.98 -4.46
N LEU A 102 -16.36 1.36 -3.67
CA LEU A 102 -16.79 0.58 -2.50
C LEU A 102 -17.15 1.48 -1.32
N GLU A 103 -18.22 1.12 -0.60
CA GLU A 103 -18.63 1.83 0.60
C GLU A 103 -17.65 1.63 1.77
N PRO A 104 -17.48 2.63 2.65
CA PRO A 104 -16.75 2.45 3.90
C PRO A 104 -17.32 1.27 4.73
N GLY A 105 -16.44 0.51 5.37
CA GLY A 105 -16.77 -0.72 6.08
C GLY A 105 -16.76 -1.98 5.20
N THR A 106 -16.62 -1.85 3.87
CA THR A 106 -16.45 -3.03 3.00
C THR A 106 -15.18 -3.79 3.36
N VAL A 107 -15.33 -5.07 3.70
CA VAL A 107 -14.22 -5.90 4.16
C VAL A 107 -13.35 -6.35 2.99
N VAL A 108 -12.03 -6.13 3.11
CA VAL A 108 -11.00 -6.56 2.17
C VAL A 108 -10.33 -7.83 2.69
N TYR A 109 -10.19 -8.81 1.80
CA TYR A 109 -9.57 -10.11 2.07
C TYR A 109 -8.38 -10.36 1.16
N GLN A 110 -7.42 -11.13 1.65
CA GLN A 110 -6.36 -11.69 0.84
C GLN A 110 -6.93 -12.76 -0.11
N VAL A 111 -6.34 -12.90 -1.31
CA VAL A 111 -6.55 -14.09 -2.15
C VAL A 111 -5.36 -15.03 -2.00
N VAL A 112 -5.62 -16.25 -1.53
CA VAL A 112 -4.60 -17.28 -1.24
C VAL A 112 -3.77 -17.59 -2.49
N GLY A 113 -2.45 -17.65 -2.32
CA GLY A 113 -1.52 -18.00 -3.40
C GLY A 113 -1.31 -16.91 -4.45
N SER A 114 -1.76 -15.67 -4.20
CA SER A 114 -1.54 -14.53 -5.09
C SER A 114 -1.29 -13.24 -4.31
N GLU A 115 -0.85 -12.20 -5.00
CA GLU A 115 -0.76 -10.85 -4.43
C GLU A 115 -2.07 -10.06 -4.50
N ASN A 116 -3.15 -10.68 -5.00
CA ASN A 116 -4.43 -10.01 -5.23
C ASN A 116 -5.26 -9.93 -3.94
N ILE A 117 -6.23 -9.02 -3.96
CA ILE A 117 -7.22 -8.88 -2.89
C ILE A 117 -8.62 -9.15 -3.43
N ALA A 118 -9.55 -9.42 -2.54
CA ALA A 118 -10.94 -9.63 -2.90
C ALA A 118 -11.88 -9.00 -1.88
N VAL A 119 -13.08 -8.67 -2.34
CA VAL A 119 -14.18 -8.19 -1.51
C VAL A 119 -15.42 -9.03 -1.77
N LYS A 120 -16.31 -9.10 -0.78
CA LYS A 120 -17.59 -9.78 -0.93
C LYS A 120 -18.55 -8.87 -1.68
N GLY A 121 -19.00 -9.28 -2.86
CA GLY A 121 -20.09 -8.66 -3.60
C GLY A 121 -21.41 -9.43 -3.44
N GLU A 122 -22.49 -8.89 -4.01
CA GLU A 122 -23.82 -9.51 -3.98
C GLU A 122 -23.83 -10.90 -4.63
N ASN A 123 -23.16 -11.04 -5.78
CA ASN A 123 -23.18 -12.24 -6.62
C ASN A 123 -21.95 -13.14 -6.45
N GLY A 124 -21.16 -12.93 -5.40
CA GLY A 124 -19.93 -13.69 -5.17
C GLY A 124 -18.77 -12.83 -4.75
N TRP A 125 -17.55 -13.27 -5.05
CA TRP A 125 -16.33 -12.56 -4.71
C TRP A 125 -15.86 -11.73 -5.89
N ILE A 126 -15.51 -10.48 -5.63
CA ILE A 126 -14.97 -9.57 -6.64
C ILE A 126 -13.45 -9.55 -6.44
N LEU A 127 -12.73 -9.88 -7.50
CA LEU A 127 -11.27 -9.87 -7.50
C LEU A 127 -10.74 -8.48 -7.85
N TYR A 128 -9.75 -8.03 -7.11
CA TYR A 128 -8.96 -6.84 -7.41
C TYR A 128 -7.50 -7.26 -7.59
N ALA A 129 -7.01 -7.11 -8.81
CA ALA A 129 -5.65 -7.48 -9.19
C ALA A 129 -4.68 -6.36 -8.84
N LYS A 130 -3.54 -6.73 -8.24
CA LYS A 130 -2.49 -5.76 -7.92
C LYS A 130 -1.94 -5.14 -9.21
N PHE A 131 -1.84 -3.82 -9.23
CA PHE A 131 -1.33 -3.03 -10.35
C PHE A 131 0.12 -2.61 -10.06
N ASN A 132 1.02 -2.82 -11.03
CA ASN A 132 2.49 -2.76 -10.87
C ASN A 132 3.12 -1.42 -11.31
#